data_AF-A0A939JK55-F1
#
_entry.id   AF-A0A939JK55-F1
#
_cell.length_a   1.000
_cell.length_b   1.000
_cell.length_c   1.000
_cell.angle_alpha   90.00
_cell.angle_beta   90.00
_cell.angle_gamma   90.00
#
_symmetry.space_group_name_H-M   'P 1'
#
loop_
_entity.id
_entity.type
_entity.pdbx_description
1 polymer ?
#
loop_
_entity_poly.entity_id
_entity_poly.type
_entity_poly.pdbx_seq_one_letter_code
_entity_poly.pdbx_strand_id
1 'polypeptide(L)' 'RLLATLEQHALVRRDLGGRARVGLGVLRLGRQVHPLVREAALPALRSLAEDIGATAHLTLVDGTDALAVAVVEP' A
#
# COMPACT_ATOMS: atom_id res chain seq x y z
N ARG A 1 20.47 -16.35 -2.04
CA ARG A 1 19.23 -17.00 -2.53
C ARG A 1 18.00 -16.08 -2.51
N LEU A 2 17.90 -15.10 -1.60
CA LEU A 2 16.79 -14.14 -1.55
C LEU A 2 16.55 -13.39 -2.87
N LEU A 3 17.64 -12.93 -3.50
CA LEU A 3 17.60 -12.15 -4.75
C LEU A 3 16.96 -12.91 -5.92
N ALA A 4 17.20 -14.22 -6.01
CA ALA A 4 16.58 -15.07 -7.04
C ALA A 4 15.06 -15.19 -6.84
N THR A 5 14.60 -15.27 -5.59
CA THR A 5 13.16 -15.28 -5.28
C THR A 5 12.50 -13.94 -5.59
N LEU A 6 13.17 -12.81 -5.30
CA LEU A 6 12.66 -11.49 -5.66
C LEU A 6 12.61 -11.26 -7.17
N GLU A 7 13.58 -11.81 -7.92
CA GLU A 7 13.56 -11.83 -9.39
C GLU A 7 12.42 -12.69 -9.94
N GLN A 8 12.18 -13.89 -9.38
CA GLN A 8 11.08 -14.77 -9.76
C GLN A 8 9.70 -14.11 -9.60
N HIS A 9 9.53 -13.27 -8.58
CA HIS A 9 8.30 -12.53 -8.33
C HIS A 9 8.28 -11.16 -9.03
N ALA A 10 9.24 -10.90 -9.92
CA ALA A 10 9.44 -9.64 -10.63
C ALA A 10 9.56 -8.40 -9.73
N LEU A 11 9.88 -8.59 -8.44
CA LEU A 11 10.08 -7.52 -7.45
C LEU A 11 11.45 -6.86 -7.64
N VAL A 12 12.41 -7.58 -8.22
CA VAL A 12 13.75 -7.11 -8.55
C VAL A 12 14.09 -7.53 -9.98
N ARG A 13 14.85 -6.71 -10.71
CA ARG A 13 15.49 -7.08 -11.99
C ARG A 13 16.98 -6.80 -11.93
N ARG A 14 17.77 -7.53 -12.69
CA ARG A 14 19.18 -7.20 -12.92
C ARG A 14 19.31 -6.25 -14.10
N ASP A 15 20.06 -5.18 -13.91
CA ASP A 15 20.52 -4.37 -15.04
C ASP A 15 21.69 -5.06 -15.78
N LEU A 16 22.05 -4.52 -16.94
CA LEU A 16 23.15 -5.06 -17.77
C LEU A 16 24.51 -5.06 -17.05
N GLY A 17 24.65 -4.31 -15.95
CA GLY A 17 25.83 -4.30 -15.08
C GLY A 17 25.74 -5.24 -13.88
N GLY A 18 24.70 -6.09 -13.81
CA GLY A 18 24.51 -7.08 -12.75
C GLY A 18 23.95 -6.51 -11.45
N ARG A 19 23.54 -5.22 -11.40
CA ARG A 19 22.96 -4.61 -10.19
C ARG A 19 21.47 -4.89 -10.09
N ALA A 20 21.02 -5.13 -8.87
CA ALA A 20 19.61 -5.31 -8.54
C ALA A 20 18.87 -3.95 -8.59
N ARG A 21 17.77 -3.88 -9.34
CA ARG A 21 16.86 -2.73 -9.42
C ARG A 21 15.44 -3.16 -9.11
N VAL A 22 14.62 -2.22 -8.64
CA VAL A 22 13.19 -2.45 -8.40
C VAL A 22 12.51 -2.90 -9.71
N GLY A 23 11.83 -4.04 -9.66
CA GLY A 23 11.08 -4.60 -10.78
C GLY A 23 9.61 -4.20 -10.74
N LEU A 24 8.94 -4.26 -11.90
CA LEU A 24 7.53 -3.88 -12.05
C LEU A 24 6.56 -4.71 -11.18
N GLY A 25 6.98 -5.85 -10.63
CA GLY A 25 6.18 -6.67 -9.71
C GLY A 25 5.88 -5.97 -8.38
N VAL A 26 6.69 -4.99 -7.96
CA VAL A 26 6.41 -4.16 -6.77
C VAL A 26 5.13 -3.35 -6.95
N LEU A 27 4.82 -2.91 -8.18
CA LEU A 27 3.58 -2.19 -8.48
C LEU A 27 2.33 -3.05 -8.28
N ARG A 28 2.46 -4.38 -8.35
CA ARG A 28 1.37 -5.33 -8.09
C ARG A 28 1.16 -5.55 -6.59
N LEU A 29 2.25 -5.59 -5.80
CA LEU A 29 2.17 -5.64 -4.34
C LEU A 29 1.47 -4.40 -3.78
N GLY A 30 1.88 -3.20 -4.19
CA GLY A 30 1.22 -1.96 -3.76
C GLY A 30 -0.28 -1.99 -4.09
N ARG A 31 -0.63 -2.32 -5.34
CA ARG A 31 -2.04 -2.40 -5.78
C ARG A 31 -2.89 -3.44 -5.07
N GLN A 32 -2.34 -4.57 -4.63
CA GLN A 32 -3.11 -5.61 -3.93
C GLN A 32 -3.35 -5.31 -2.45
N VAL A 33 -2.51 -4.49 -1.82
CA VAL A 33 -2.63 -4.18 -0.39
C VAL A 33 -3.68 -3.10 -0.13
N HIS A 34 -3.87 -2.12 -1.04
CA HIS A 34 -4.81 -1.01 -0.80
C HIS A 34 -6.26 -1.43 -0.52
N PRO A 35 -6.88 -2.37 -1.28
CA PRO A 35 -8.25 -2.80 -1.00
C PRO A 35 -8.39 -3.48 0.37
N LEU A 36 -7.41 -4.31 0.75
CA LEU A 36 -7.40 -5.01 2.05
C LEU A 36 -7.25 -4.04 3.22
N VAL A 37 -6.38 -3.04 3.09
CA VAL A 37 -6.22 -2.00 4.11
C VAL A 37 -7.49 -1.17 4.25
N ARG A 38 -8.15 -0.84 3.13
CA ARG A 38 -9.43 -0.12 3.15
C ARG A 38 -10.49 -0.92 3.91
N GLU A 39 -10.68 -2.19 3.57
CA GLU A 39 -11.69 -3.05 4.21
C GLU A 39 -11.44 -3.19 5.72
N ALA A 40 -10.19 -3.39 6.12
CA ALA A 40 -9.82 -3.50 7.54
C ALA A 40 -9.97 -2.18 8.31
N ALA A 41 -9.80 -1.03 7.65
CA ALA A 41 -9.86 0.28 8.29
C ALA A 41 -11.29 0.81 8.51
N LEU A 42 -12.26 0.35 7.71
CA LEU A 42 -13.64 0.87 7.76
C LEU A 42 -14.29 0.78 9.15
N PRO A 43 -14.23 -0.35 9.89
CA PRO A 43 -14.87 -0.44 11.21
C PRO A 43 -14.29 0.55 12.22
N ALA A 44 -12.97 0.72 12.23
CA ALA A 44 -12.28 1.64 13.14
C ALA A 44 -12.57 3.11 12.80
N LEU A 45 -12.56 3.47 11.51
CA LEU A 45 -12.90 4.82 11.06
C LEU A 45 -14.35 5.18 11.33
N ARG A 46 -15.27 4.21 11.25
CA ARG A 46 -16.69 4.42 11.59
C ARG A 46 -16.88 4.69 13.07
N SER A 47 -16.31 3.85 13.95
CA SER A 47 -16.34 4.11 15.40
C SER A 47 -15.78 5.50 15.71
N LEU A 48 -14.63 5.85 15.12
CA LEU A 48 -14.01 7.15 15.33
C LEU A 48 -14.89 8.33 14.86
N ALA A 49 -15.51 8.19 13.69
CA ALA A 49 -16.38 9.24 13.15
C ALA A 49 -17.63 9.44 14.02
N GLU A 50 -18.24 8.34 14.47
CA GLU A 50 -19.41 8.35 15.36
C GLU A 50 -19.05 8.93 16.74
N ASP A 51 -17.93 8.51 17.32
CA ASP A 51 -17.49 8.93 18.66
C ASP A 51 -17.15 10.43 18.72
N ILE A 52 -16.61 10.99 17.64
CA ILE A 52 -16.16 12.39 17.56
C ILE A 52 -17.21 13.29 16.88
N GLY A 53 -18.15 12.71 16.13
CA GLY A 53 -19.12 13.46 15.32
C GLY A 53 -18.46 14.22 14.15
N ALA A 54 -17.36 13.71 13.60
CA ALA A 54 -16.58 14.35 12.56
C ALA A 54 -16.07 13.35 11.51
N THR A 55 -15.73 13.83 10.32
CA THR A 55 -15.19 12.99 9.24
C THR A 55 -13.84 12.39 9.63
N ALA A 56 -13.74 11.07 9.58
CA ALA A 56 -12.50 10.32 9.79
C ALA A 56 -11.94 9.82 8.46
N HIS A 57 -10.62 9.90 8.27
CA HIS A 57 -9.96 9.36 7.08
C HIS A 57 -8.65 8.62 7.40
N LEU A 58 -8.29 7.68 6.53
CA LEU A 58 -7.01 7.00 6.54
C LEU A 58 -6.25 7.32 5.26
N THR A 59 -5.02 7.82 5.41
CA THR A 59 -4.11 8.15 4.31
C THR A 59 -2.85 7.31 4.45
N LEU A 60 -2.44 6.65 3.36
CA LEU A 60 -1.15 5.96 3.27
C LEU A 60 -0.12 6.86 2.61
N VAL A 61 1.11 6.81 3.12
CA VAL A 61 2.27 7.51 2.55
C VAL A 61 3.11 6.49 1.77
N ASP A 62 3.39 6.80 0.51
CA ASP A 62 4.31 6.04 -0.35
C ASP A 62 5.37 7.00 -0.91
N GLY A 63 6.55 7.01 -0.29
CA GLY A 63 7.61 7.95 -0.64
C GLY A 63 7.18 9.40 -0.44
N THR A 64 7.04 10.14 -1.53
CA THR A 64 6.58 11.54 -1.54
C THR A 64 5.08 11.69 -1.81
N ASP A 65 4.39 10.58 -2.10
CA ASP A 65 2.98 10.57 -2.43
C ASP A 65 2.14 10.22 -1.21
N ALA A 66 0.94 10.83 -1.14
CA ALA A 66 -0.05 10.53 -0.11
C ALA A 66 -1.35 10.08 -0.80
N LEU A 67 -1.87 8.93 -0.39
CA LEU A 67 -3.09 8.35 -0.94
C LEU A 67 -4.15 8.21 0.15
N ALA A 68 -5.28 8.90 0.00
CA ALA A 68 -6.45 8.66 0.83
C ALA A 68 -7.06 7.30 0.48
N VAL A 69 -7.09 6.39 1.45
CA VAL A 69 -7.53 4.99 1.28
C VAL A 69 -8.97 4.78 1.70
N ALA A 70 -9.42 5.52 2.72
CA ALA A 70 -10.79 5.49 3.21
C ALA A 70 -11.16 6.83 3.84
N VAL A 71 -12.40 7.24 3.64
CA VAL A 71 -13.01 8.40 4.29
C VAL A 71 -14.39 7.96 4.77
N VAL A 72 -14.73 8.32 6.01
CA VAL A 72 -16.01 8.02 6.65
C VAL A 72 -16.56 9.30 7.25
N GLU A 73 -17.79 9.63 6.90
CA GLU A 73 -18.56 10.72 7.50
C GLU A 73 -19.35 10.20 8.72
N PRO A 74 -19.57 11.06 9.74
CA PRO A 74 -20.32 10.73 10.94
C PRO A 74 -21.81 10.45 10.67
#